data_AF-A0A1I8B9G3-F1
#
_entry.id   AF-A0A1I8B9G3-F1
#
_cell.length_a   1.000
_cell.length_b   1.000
_cell.length_c   1.000
_cell.angle_alpha   90.00
_cell.angle_beta   90.00
_cell.angle_gamma   90.00
#
_symmetry.space_group_name_H-M   'P 1'
#
loop_
_entity.id
_entity.type
_entity.pdbx_description
1 polymer ?
#
loop_
_entity_poly.entity_id
_entity_poly.type
_entity_poly.pdbx_seq_one_letter_code
_entity_poly.pdbx_strand_id
1 'polypeptide(L)' 'MSSVKVAVRVRPFNSREIHITSCSNQTYNFEFDYSYSSFDKKAVNYACQDKVYKDIGLLNRYLGLK' A
#
# COMPACT_ATOMS: atom_id res chain seq x y z
N MET A 1 3.65 -14.13 21.55
CA MET A 1 2.96 -14.15 20.24
C MET A 1 3.43 -12.95 19.44
N SER A 2 3.95 -13.13 18.23
CA SER A 2 4.30 -12.00 17.37
C SER A 2 3.02 -11.37 16.84
N SER A 3 2.87 -10.04 16.97
CA SER A 3 1.71 -9.33 16.41
C SER A 3 1.68 -9.48 14.90
N VAL A 4 0.50 -9.80 14.35
CA VAL A 4 0.28 -9.78 12.89
C VAL A 4 0.43 -8.34 12.41
N LYS A 5 1.26 -8.12 11.39
CA LYS A 5 1.39 -6.82 10.73
C LYS A 5 0.51 -6.76 9.49
N VAL A 6 -0.16 -5.64 9.28
CA VAL A 6 -1.08 -5.41 8.17
C VAL A 6 -0.63 -4.21 7.36
N ALA A 7 -0.65 -4.35 6.03
CA ALA A 7 -0.29 -3.30 5.10
C ALA A 7 -1.34 -3.13 4.00
N VAL A 8 -1.62 -1.88 3.63
CA VAL A 8 -2.52 -1.53 2.53
C VAL A 8 -1.77 -0.72 1.49
N ARG A 9 -2.12 -0.92 0.21
CA ARG A 9 -1.52 -0.19 -0.92
C ARG A 9 -2.56 0.24 -1.93
N VAL A 10 -2.60 1.54 -2.21
CA VAL A 10 -3.45 2.12 -3.25
C VAL A 10 -2.69 2.14 -4.58
N ARG A 11 -3.33 1.65 -5.65
CA ARG A 11 -2.79 1.64 -7.01
C ARG A 11 -3.40 2.74 -7.88
N PRO A 12 -2.75 3.13 -8.98
CA PRO A 12 -3.36 4.02 -9.97
C PRO A 12 -4.60 3.40 -10.61
N PHE A 13 -5.41 4.24 -11.25
CA PHE A 13 -6.56 3.79 -12.01
C PHE A 13 -6.13 2.94 -13.21
N ASN A 14 -6.82 1.81 -13.39
CA ASN A 14 -6.73 1.01 -14.61
C ASN A 14 -7.62 1.61 -15.70
N SER A 15 -7.40 1.25 -16.97
CA SER A 15 -8.13 1.83 -18.11
C SER A 15 -9.66 1.81 -17.99
N ARG A 16 -10.21 0.77 -17.33
CA ARG A 16 -11.66 0.65 -17.07
C ARG A 16 -12.18 1.70 -16.07
N GLU A 17 -11.36 2.08 -15.11
CA GLU A 17 -11.73 2.95 -13.99
C GLU A 17 -11.66 4.44 -14.36
N ILE A 18 -10.84 4.80 -15.35
CA ILE A 18 -10.58 6.20 -15.75
C ILE A 18 -11.87 6.95 -16.14
N HIS A 19 -12.86 6.25 -16.68
CA HIS A 19 -14.11 6.84 -17.16
C HIS A 19 -15.28 6.74 -16.18
N ILE A 20 -15.08 6.12 -15.01
CA ILE A 20 -16.14 5.97 -14.01
C ILE A 20 -16.19 7.25 -13.15
N THR A 21 -17.29 7.99 -13.25
CA THR A 21 -17.48 9.28 -12.55
C THR A 21 -18.36 9.18 -11.30
N SER A 22 -18.92 8.00 -11.01
CA SER A 22 -19.82 7.81 -9.86
C SER A 22 -19.03 7.40 -8.61
N CYS A 23 -18.77 8.36 -7.72
CA CYS A 23 -18.26 8.09 -6.37
C CYS A 23 -19.16 8.80 -5.34
N SER A 24 -19.46 8.12 -4.22
CA SER A 24 -20.13 8.75 -3.08
C SER A 24 -19.14 9.61 -2.29
N ASN A 25 -19.59 10.76 -1.75
CA ASN A 25 -18.74 11.68 -0.97
C ASN A 25 -18.54 11.25 0.50
N GLN A 26 -18.60 9.95 0.79
CA GLN A 26 -18.43 9.44 2.15
C GLN A 26 -16.98 9.05 2.39
N THR A 27 -16.39 9.57 3.47
CA THR A 27 -15.00 9.33 3.84
C THR A 27 -14.94 8.51 5.12
N TYR A 28 -14.17 7.42 5.09
CA TYR A 28 -13.90 6.56 6.24
C TYR A 28 -12.41 6.47 6.46
N ASN A 29 -11.99 6.60 7.72
CA ASN A 29 -10.58 6.56 8.11
C ASN A 29 -10.26 5.18 8.70
N PHE A 30 -9.11 4.63 8.31
CA PHE A 30 -8.60 3.37 8.81
C PHE A 30 -7.10 3.49 9.08
N GLU A 31 -6.63 2.82 10.12
CA GLU A 31 -5.22 2.81 10.53
C GLU A 31 -4.63 1.41 10.34
N PHE A 32 -3.40 1.37 9.85
CA PHE A 32 -2.64 0.16 9.55
C PHE A 32 -1.18 0.37 9.91
N ASP A 33 -0.41 -0.72 10.05
CA ASP A 33 1.04 -0.62 10.28
C ASP A 33 1.75 0.08 9.11
N TYR A 34 1.27 -0.16 7.88
CA TYR A 34 1.80 0.47 6.67
C TYR A 34 0.68 0.88 5.70
N SER A 35 0.70 2.15 5.30
CA SER A 35 -0.21 2.74 4.30
C SER A 35 0.57 3.27 3.10
N TYR A 36 0.59 2.50 2.01
CA TYR A 36 1.36 2.82 0.80
C TYR A 36 0.51 3.54 -0.25
N SER A 37 0.97 4.70 -0.71
CA SER A 37 0.42 5.37 -1.90
C SER A 37 1.28 5.07 -3.11
N SER A 38 0.75 4.32 -4.09
CA SER A 38 1.39 4.12 -5.39
C SER A 38 0.60 4.77 -6.52
N PHE A 39 -0.23 5.77 -6.19
CA PHE A 39 -1.15 6.39 -7.14
C PHE A 39 -0.44 7.29 -8.15
N ASP A 40 0.42 8.20 -7.68
CA ASP A 40 1.19 9.11 -8.55
C ASP A 40 2.69 8.92 -8.36
N LYS A 41 3.39 8.58 -9.45
CA LYS A 41 4.84 8.37 -9.48
C LYS A 41 5.66 9.63 -9.17
N LYS A 42 5.07 10.82 -9.35
CA LYS A 42 5.73 12.10 -9.06
C LYS A 42 5.54 12.55 -7.61
N ALA A 43 4.62 11.92 -6.87
CA ALA A 43 4.36 12.29 -5.49
C ALA A 43 5.56 11.93 -4.60
N VAL A 44 5.87 12.80 -3.64
CA VAL A 44 6.99 12.63 -2.70
C VAL A 44 6.83 11.36 -1.86
N ASN A 45 5.59 10.96 -1.58
CA ASN A 45 5.25 9.77 -0.81
C ASN A 45 4.98 8.52 -1.68
N TYR A 46 5.38 8.53 -2.96
CA TYR A 46 5.21 7.37 -3.83
C TYR A 46 5.94 6.13 -3.28
N ALA A 47 5.17 5.07 -3.04
CA ALA A 47 5.69 3.78 -2.62
C ALA A 47 6.03 2.93 -3.85
N CYS A 48 7.32 2.83 -4.16
CA CYS A 48 7.82 1.91 -5.18
C CYS A 48 7.85 0.46 -4.66
N GLN A 49 8.06 -0.49 -5.57
CA GLN A 49 8.16 -1.91 -5.22
C GLN A 49 9.31 -2.20 -4.25
N ASP A 50 10.44 -1.53 -4.41
CA ASP A 50 11.60 -1.72 -3.53
C ASP A 50 11.31 -1.28 -2.09
N LYS A 51 10.52 -0.21 -1.92
CA LYS A 51 10.10 0.27 -0.61
C LYS A 51 9.24 -0.78 0.10
N VAL A 52 8.20 -1.26 -0.58
CA VAL A 52 7.32 -2.31 -0.05
C VAL A 52 8.11 -3.59 0.26
N TYR A 53 9.03 -4.00 -0.62
CA TYR A 53 9.85 -5.19 -0.38
C TYR A 53 10.76 -5.04 0.85
N LYS A 54 11.37 -3.88 1.07
CA LYS A 54 12.19 -3.63 2.26
C LYS A 54 11.39 -3.65 3.55
N ASP A 55 10.20 -3.08 3.52
CA ASP A 55 9.37 -2.90 4.71
C ASP A 55 8.70 -4.21 5.16
N ILE A 56 8.18 -5.02 4.21
CA ILE A 56 7.44 -6.25 4.53
C ILE A 56 8.08 -7.54 3.97
N GLY A 57 8.83 -7.46 2.87
CA GLY A 57 9.46 -8.64 2.25
C GLY A 57 10.72 -9.11 2.98
N LEU A 58 11.60 -8.18 3.34
CA LEU A 58 12.82 -8.45 4.11
C LEU A 58 12.52 -8.83 5.55
N LEU A 59 11.50 -8.25 6.17
CA LEU A 59 11.04 -8.63 7.52
C LEU A 59 10.73 -10.14 7.60
N ASN A 60 10.11 -10.70 6.57
CA ASN A 60 9.80 -12.13 6.50
C ASN A 60 11.03 -13.01 6.18
N ARG A 61 12.06 -12.46 5.51
CA ARG A 61 13.27 -13.22 5.18
C ARG A 61 14.22 -13.35 6.38
N TYR A 62 14.30 -12.34 7.25
CA TYR A 62 15.09 -12.43 8.50
C TYR A 62 14.46 -13.36 9.55
N LEU A 63 13.14 -13.60 9.47
CA LEU A 63 12.44 -14.55 10.35
C LEU A 63 12.49 -16.00 9.86
N GLY A 64 12.93 -16.24 8.61
CA GLY A 64 13.04 -17.58 8.00
C GLY A 64 14.47 -18.09 7.79
N LEU A 65 15.48 -17.40 8.33
CA LEU A 65 16.87 -17.84 8.39
C LEU A 65 17.27 -18.07 9.85
N LYS A 66 16.72 -19.15 10.43
CA LYS A 66 17.25 -19.86 11.60
C LYS A 66 16.99 -21.35 11.42
#